data_AF-A0A3C1DZJ1-F1
#
_entry.id   AF-A0A3C1DZJ1-F1
#
_cell.length_a   1.000
_cell.length_b   1.000
_cell.length_c   1.000
_cell.angle_alpha   90.00
_cell.angle_beta   90.00
_cell.angle_gamma   90.00
#
_symmetry.space_group_name_H-M   'P 1'
#
loop_
_entity.id
_entity.type
_entity.pdbx_description
1 polymer ?
#
loop_
_entity_poly.entity_id
_entity_poly.type
_entity_poly.pdbx_seq_one_letter_code
_entity_poly.pdbx_strand_id
1 'polypeptide(L)'
;MSDGQIRIGTAPDSWGVWFPDDPNQVPWERFLDEAQAAGYHWIELGPFGYLPTDPNQLSDELAKRDLQLSAGTVFTGFHKGDDQWERAWNQALDVAGLVSKL
;
A
#
# COMPACT_ATOMS: atom_id res chain seq x y z
N MET A 1 26.00 5.22 17.67
CA MET A 1 25.68 3.90 17.11
C MET A 1 24.38 4.03 16.33
N SER A 2 24.34 3.56 15.09
CA SER A 2 23.16 2.83 14.58
C SER A 2 23.68 1.86 13.52
N ASP A 3 24.42 0.84 13.98
CA ASP A 3 24.68 -0.36 13.21
C ASP A 3 23.34 -1.06 12.92
N GLY A 4 23.04 -1.30 11.64
CA GLY A 4 22.18 -2.41 11.21
C GLY A 4 20.77 -2.52 11.80
N GLN A 5 20.05 -1.42 12.02
CA GLN A 5 18.66 -1.51 12.50
C GLN A 5 17.73 -2.01 11.38
N ILE A 6 17.19 -3.22 11.55
CA ILE A 6 16.20 -3.80 10.65
C ILE A 6 14.90 -3.00 10.77
N ARG A 7 14.35 -2.57 9.63
CA ARG A 7 13.01 -1.99 9.53
C ARG A 7 12.01 -3.11 9.33
N ILE A 8 10.97 -3.12 10.17
CA ILE A 8 9.88 -4.08 10.08
C ILE A 8 8.65 -3.32 9.58
N GLY A 9 8.04 -3.83 8.51
CA GLY A 9 6.80 -3.29 7.95
C GLY A 9 5.71 -4.35 7.84
N THR A 10 4.51 -3.92 7.47
CA THR A 10 3.35 -4.78 7.22
C THR A 10 2.64 -4.37 5.92
N ALA A 11 1.71 -5.19 5.44
CA ALA A 11 0.86 -4.85 4.30
C ALA A 11 -0.63 -4.93 4.72
N PRO A 12 -1.54 -4.23 4.02
CA PRO A 12 -2.97 -4.33 4.26
C PRO A 12 -3.52 -5.76 4.21
N ASP A 13 -2.84 -6.67 3.51
CA ASP A 13 -3.22 -8.08 3.41
C ASP A 13 -3.37 -8.78 4.79
N SER A 14 -2.58 -8.36 5.77
CA SER A 14 -2.55 -8.87 7.14
C SER A 14 -3.81 -8.48 7.92
N TRP A 15 -4.54 -7.47 7.41
CA TRP A 15 -5.87 -7.05 7.87
C TRP A 15 -7.00 -7.61 7.00
N GLY A 16 -6.69 -8.52 6.07
CA GLY A 16 -7.69 -9.13 5.19
C GLY A 16 -8.08 -8.24 4.01
N VAL A 17 -7.24 -7.28 3.62
CA VAL A 17 -7.48 -6.40 2.47
C VAL A 17 -6.90 -7.04 1.21
N TRP A 18 -7.76 -7.25 0.20
CA TRP A 18 -7.36 -7.87 -1.07
C TRP A 18 -7.72 -7.03 -2.28
N PHE A 19 -8.71 -6.14 -2.16
CA PHE A 19 -9.24 -5.35 -3.26
C PHE A 19 -9.08 -3.84 -2.99
N PRO A 20 -9.09 -2.99 -4.04
CA PRO A 20 -9.08 -1.55 -3.86
C PRO A 20 -10.30 -1.03 -3.08
N ASP A 21 -11.48 -1.60 -3.34
CA ASP A 21 -12.73 -1.23 -2.68
C ASP A 21 -13.61 -2.47 -2.55
N ASP A 22 -13.96 -2.82 -1.32
CA ASP A 22 -14.93 -3.85 -0.98
C ASP A 22 -15.54 -3.51 0.39
N PRO A 23 -16.89 -3.46 0.53
CA PRO A 23 -17.54 -3.09 1.78
C PRO A 23 -17.32 -4.11 2.93
N ASN A 24 -16.81 -5.30 2.64
CA ASN A 24 -16.58 -6.36 3.63
C ASN A 24 -15.15 -6.41 4.17
N GLN A 25 -14.22 -5.69 3.56
CA GLN A 25 -12.84 -5.57 4.07
C GLN A 25 -12.71 -4.38 5.03
N VAL A 26 -11.62 -4.37 5.79
CA VAL A 26 -11.29 -3.27 6.69
C VAL A 26 -11.15 -1.97 5.87
N PRO A 27 -11.77 -0.84 6.25
CA PRO A 27 -11.55 0.43 5.59
C PRO A 27 -10.15 0.97 5.88
N TRP A 28 -9.58 1.74 4.95
CA TRP A 28 -8.18 2.11 4.99
C TRP A 28 -7.80 2.95 6.22
N GLU A 29 -8.68 3.82 6.70
CA GLU A 29 -8.46 4.62 7.89
C GLU A 29 -8.19 3.73 9.10
N ARG A 30 -9.03 2.70 9.25
CA ARG A 30 -8.93 1.73 10.34
C ARG A 30 -7.66 0.89 10.21
N PHE A 31 -7.28 0.49 9.01
CA PHE A 31 -6.00 -0.20 8.81
C PHE A 31 -4.81 0.68 9.23
N LEU A 32 -4.76 1.95 8.81
CA LEU A 32 -3.66 2.83 9.19
C LEU A 32 -3.60 3.07 10.70
N ASP A 33 -4.76 3.28 11.34
CA ASP A 33 -4.86 3.42 12.79
C ASP A 33 -4.36 2.16 13.52
N GLU A 34 -4.80 0.98 13.09
CA GLU A 34 -4.45 -0.30 13.74
C GLU A 34 -3.00 -0.71 13.47
N ALA A 35 -2.45 -0.43 12.27
CA ALA A 35 -1.05 -0.70 11.95
C ALA A 35 -0.11 0.13 12.85
N GLN A 36 -0.41 1.42 13.03
CA GLN A 36 0.31 2.27 13.96
C GLN A 36 0.17 1.78 15.41
N ALA A 37 -1.05 1.47 15.84
CA ALA A 37 -1.30 0.97 17.20
C ALA A 37 -0.60 -0.37 17.49
N ALA A 38 -0.37 -1.19 16.47
CA ALA A 38 0.41 -2.42 16.54
C ALA A 38 1.94 -2.19 16.57
N GLY A 39 2.40 -0.95 16.41
CA GLY A 39 3.82 -0.57 16.47
C GLY A 39 4.57 -0.58 15.14
N TYR A 40 3.86 -0.68 14.01
CA TYR A 40 4.48 -0.52 12.70
C TYR A 40 4.67 0.96 12.35
N HIS A 41 5.79 1.26 11.71
CA HIS A 41 6.10 2.57 11.11
C HIS A 41 6.27 2.48 9.59
N TRP A 42 6.26 1.27 9.04
CA TRP A 42 6.41 1.00 7.61
C TRP A 42 5.26 0.14 7.13
N ILE A 43 4.62 0.54 6.04
CA ILE A 43 3.54 -0.23 5.42
C ILE A 43 3.76 -0.36 3.90
N GLU A 44 3.11 -1.35 3.29
CA GLU A 44 2.90 -1.36 1.85
C GLU A 44 1.63 -0.59 1.46
N LEU A 45 1.59 -0.11 0.21
CA LEU A 45 0.42 0.57 -0.35
C LEU A 45 -0.82 -0.35 -0.43
N GLY A 46 -0.60 -1.66 -0.54
CA GLY A 46 -1.65 -2.63 -0.84
C GLY A 46 -2.21 -2.50 -2.26
N PRO A 47 -3.43 -2.98 -2.51
CA PRO A 47 -4.05 -2.88 -3.82
C PRO A 47 -4.31 -1.40 -4.18
N PHE A 48 -3.83 -0.97 -5.34
CA PHE A 48 -3.94 0.42 -5.78
C PHE A 48 -5.39 0.92 -5.79
N GLY A 49 -5.67 1.99 -5.03
CA GLY A 49 -7.02 2.53 -4.81
C GLY A 49 -7.60 2.21 -3.42
N TYR A 50 -7.00 1.31 -2.65
CA TYR A 50 -7.39 1.07 -1.25
C TYR A 50 -7.01 2.23 -0.34
N LEU A 51 -5.75 2.65 -0.41
CA LEU A 51 -5.32 3.93 0.16
C LEU A 51 -5.64 5.07 -0.82
N PRO A 52 -5.75 6.32 -0.32
CA PRO A 52 -5.94 7.49 -1.18
C PRO A 52 -4.90 7.58 -2.30
N THR A 53 -5.34 7.92 -3.51
CA THR A 53 -4.47 8.07 -4.69
C THR A 53 -4.10 9.53 -4.98
N ASP A 54 -4.66 10.48 -4.22
CA ASP A 54 -4.12 11.85 -4.19
C ASP A 54 -2.85 11.86 -3.32
N PRO A 55 -1.69 12.26 -3.85
CA PRO A 55 -0.43 12.17 -3.12
C PRO A 55 -0.40 13.08 -1.88
N ASN A 56 -1.06 14.25 -1.90
CA ASN A 56 -1.07 15.14 -0.74
C ASN A 56 -1.92 14.53 0.38
N GLN A 57 -3.10 14.02 0.03
CA GLN A 57 -3.96 13.32 0.98
C GLN A 57 -3.24 12.11 1.59
N LEU A 58 -2.58 11.30 0.76
CA LEU A 58 -1.86 10.12 1.25
C LEU A 58 -0.71 10.50 2.17
N SER A 59 0.13 11.48 1.80
CA SER A 59 1.20 11.98 2.65
C SER A 59 0.69 12.52 3.99
N ASP A 60 -0.42 13.28 3.97
CA ASP A 60 -1.04 13.80 5.19
C ASP A 60 -1.55 12.67 6.12
N GLU A 61 -2.21 11.66 5.57
CA GLU A 61 -2.75 10.54 6.34
C GLU A 61 -1.67 9.62 6.93
N LEU A 62 -0.56 9.43 6.20
CA LEU A 62 0.62 8.72 6.68
C LEU A 62 1.32 9.51 7.79
N ALA A 63 1.54 10.81 7.58
CA ALA A 63 2.22 11.69 8.54
C ALA A 63 1.45 11.80 9.87
N LYS A 64 0.11 11.84 9.84
CA LYS A 64 -0.74 11.84 11.05
C LYS A 64 -0.46 10.65 11.97
N ARG A 65 0.09 9.55 11.45
CA ARG A 65 0.29 8.28 12.15
C ARG A 65 1.75 7.84 12.21
N ASP A 66 2.69 8.69 11.82
CA ASP A 66 4.11 8.34 11.74
C ASP A 66 4.37 7.05 10.94
N LEU A 67 3.65 6.91 9.82
CA LEU A 67 3.77 5.80 8.88
C LEU A 67 4.54 6.23 7.63
N GLN A 68 5.28 5.30 7.03
CA GLN A 68 6.00 5.48 5.77
C GLN A 68 5.73 4.29 4.84
N LEU A 69 5.82 4.52 3.53
CA LEU A 69 5.69 3.43 2.56
C LEU A 69 7.03 2.74 2.34
N SER A 70 7.03 1.40 2.37
CA SER A 70 8.18 0.58 2.00
C SER A 70 8.07 -0.02 0.60
N ALA A 71 6.85 -0.27 0.11
CA ALA A 71 6.60 -0.89 -1.19
C ALA A 71 5.18 -0.60 -1.69
N GLY A 72 4.95 -0.88 -2.98
CA GLY A 72 3.61 -0.97 -3.56
C GLY A 72 3.39 -2.33 -4.20
N THR A 73 2.14 -2.81 -4.19
CA THR A 73 1.79 -4.16 -4.61
C THR A 73 1.17 -4.16 -6.01
N VAL A 74 1.66 -5.02 -6.91
CA VAL A 74 1.05 -5.28 -8.22
C VAL A 74 0.80 -6.78 -8.35
N PHE A 75 -0.44 -7.16 -8.63
CA PHE A 75 -0.82 -8.55 -8.80
C PHE A 75 -1.38 -8.80 -10.20
N THR A 76 -0.91 -9.85 -10.85
CA THR A 76 -1.40 -10.26 -12.18
C THR A 76 -1.35 -11.77 -12.35
N GLY A 77 -2.26 -12.29 -13.17
CA GLY A 77 -2.34 -13.71 -13.49
C GLY A 77 -1.87 -13.99 -14.90
N PHE A 78 -0.57 -13.95 -15.18
CA PHE A 78 0.00 -14.11 -16.54
C PHE A 78 -0.49 -15.35 -17.32
N HIS A 79 -0.99 -16.39 -16.62
CA HIS A 79 -1.59 -17.56 -17.23
C HIS A 79 -2.97 -17.33 -17.89
N LYS A 80 -3.60 -16.15 -17.70
CA LYS A 80 -4.95 -15.85 -18.20
C LYS A 80 -4.99 -15.25 -19.61
N GLY A 81 -3.84 -14.88 -20.17
CA GLY A 81 -3.74 -14.30 -21.51
C GLY A 81 -2.71 -13.18 -21.59
N ASP A 82 -2.38 -12.79 -22.82
CA ASP A 82 -1.37 -11.76 -23.11
C ASP A 82 -1.79 -10.37 -22.60
N ASP A 83 -3.10 -10.11 -22.48
CA ASP A 83 -3.67 -8.87 -21.94
C ASP A 83 -3.27 -8.60 -20.47
N GLN A 84 -2.90 -9.65 -19.74
CA GLN A 84 -2.48 -9.55 -18.33
C GLN A 84 -1.15 -8.83 -18.16
N TRP A 85 -0.30 -8.81 -19.19
CA TRP A 85 0.95 -8.05 -19.17
C TRP A 85 0.69 -6.54 -19.17
N GLU A 86 -0.10 -6.06 -20.12
CA GLU A 86 -0.45 -4.64 -20.23
C GLU A 86 -1.19 -4.16 -18.97
N ARG A 87 -2.12 -4.96 -18.45
CA ARG A 87 -2.78 -4.68 -17.17
C ARG A 87 -1.78 -4.49 -16.02
N ALA A 88 -0.84 -5.43 -15.85
CA ALA A 88 0.14 -5.37 -14.77
C ALA A 88 1.08 -4.17 -14.93
N TRP A 89 1.49 -3.89 -16.17
CA TRP A 89 2.36 -2.77 -16.48
C TRP A 89 1.69 -1.43 -16.18
N ASN A 90 0.43 -1.24 -16.60
CA ASN A 90 -0.33 -0.02 -16.31
C ASN A 90 -0.50 0.18 -14.80
N GLN A 91 -0.84 -0.87 -14.06
CA GLN A 91 -0.94 -0.79 -12.60
C GLN A 91 0.41 -0.47 -11.94
N ALA A 92 1.52 -1.04 -12.43
CA ALA A 92 2.85 -0.71 -11.94
C ALA A 92 3.22 0.76 -12.18
N LEU A 93 2.83 1.32 -13.33
CA LEU A 93 2.99 2.75 -13.63
C LEU A 93 2.12 3.63 -12.72
N ASP A 94 0.88 3.24 -12.42
CA ASP A 94 0.02 3.97 -11.49
C ASP A 94 0.61 4.00 -10.07
N VAL A 95 1.07 2.85 -9.57
CA VAL A 95 1.75 2.72 -8.27
C VAL A 95 3.02 3.56 -8.24
N ALA A 96 3.91 3.43 -9.24
CA ALA A 96 5.15 4.20 -9.31
C ALA A 96 4.88 5.71 -9.45
N GLY A 97 3.85 6.09 -10.21
CA GLY A 97 3.43 7.47 -10.42
C GLY A 97 2.91 8.13 -9.14
N LEU A 98 2.24 7.38 -8.27
CA LEU A 98 1.85 7.85 -6.94
C LEU A 98 3.06 7.93 -6.01
N VAL A 99 3.80 6.84 -5.84
CA VAL A 99 4.91 6.75 -4.87
C VAL A 99 6.04 7.74 -5.19
N SER A 100 6.27 8.08 -6.46
CA SER A 100 7.27 9.09 -6.85
C SER A 100 6.98 10.51 -6.37
N LYS A 101 5.79 10.77 -5.82
CA LYS A 101 5.35 12.08 -5.33
C LYS A 101 5.25 12.18 -3.81
N LEU A 102 5.52 11.09 -3.09
CA LEU A 102 5.38 10.98 -1.63
C LEU A 102 6.70 11.29 -0.90
#